data_AF-A0A816KHV1-F1
#
_entry.id   AF-A0A816KHV1-F1
#
_cell.length_a   1.000
_cell.length_b   1.000
_cell.length_c   1.000
_cell.angle_alpha   90.00
_cell.angle_beta   90.00
_cell.angle_gamma   90.00
#
_symmetry.space_group_name_H-M   'P 1'
#
loop_
_entity.id
_entity.type
_entity.pdbx_description
1 polymer ?
#
loop_
_entity_poly.entity_id
_entity_poly.type
_entity_poly.pdbx_seq_one_letter_code
_entity_poly.pdbx_strand_id
1 'polypeptide(L)'
;MIEVSIIDFLSLRMLDTGFEPDICKLEDLGLPSKDDRCTSMFSVTFPTEVQQLAKHFLRDDYVFLAVGTLGGTNEDITQSIEEVPLGQKKIVFFNYSNKI
;
A
#
# COMPACT_ATOMS: atom_id res chain seq x y z
N MET A 1 -4.86 26.38 -11.37
CA MET A 1 -3.52 25.78 -11.16
C MET A 1 -3.63 24.99 -9.88
N ILE A 2 -3.33 23.69 -9.90
CA ILE A 2 -3.34 22.85 -8.68
C ILE A 2 -1.96 23.03 -8.03
N GLU A 3 -1.91 23.64 -6.86
CA GLU A 3 -0.65 23.83 -6.11
C GLU A 3 -0.31 22.63 -5.20
N VAL A 4 -1.32 21.85 -4.83
CA VAL A 4 -1.20 20.72 -3.90
C VAL A 4 -1.78 19.45 -4.52
N SER A 5 -0.97 18.40 -4.56
CA SER A 5 -1.37 17.05 -4.98
C SER A 5 -1.23 16.09 -3.80
N ILE A 6 -2.26 15.29 -3.53
CA ILE A 6 -2.25 14.28 -2.49
C ILE A 6 -2.38 12.92 -3.16
N ILE A 7 -1.41 12.04 -2.91
CA ILE A 7 -1.40 10.68 -3.41
C ILE A 7 -1.48 9.74 -2.20
N ASP A 8 -2.62 9.07 -2.05
CA ASP A 8 -2.86 8.14 -0.96
C ASP A 8 -2.80 6.70 -1.47
N PHE A 9 -1.84 5.92 -0.98
CA PHE A 9 -1.69 4.51 -1.30
C PHE A 9 -2.23 3.67 -0.14
N LEU A 10 -3.54 3.38 -0.19
CA LEU A 10 -4.23 2.68 0.91
C LEU A 10 -3.86 1.19 1.06
N SER A 11 -3.15 0.56 0.12
CA SER A 11 -2.54 -0.79 0.31
C SER A 11 -1.79 -1.26 -0.93
N LEU A 12 -0.98 -2.33 -0.78
CA LEU A 12 -0.40 -3.17 -1.85
C LEU A 12 -1.37 -3.48 -3.01
N ARG A 13 -2.69 -3.52 -2.76
CA ARG A 13 -3.70 -3.79 -3.80
C ARG A 13 -3.77 -2.73 -4.89
N MET A 14 -3.47 -1.45 -4.61
CA MET A 14 -3.46 -0.41 -5.64
C MET A 14 -2.30 -0.58 -6.63
N LEU A 15 -1.16 -1.11 -6.19
CA LEU A 15 -0.06 -1.47 -7.09
C LEU A 15 -0.37 -2.76 -7.88
N ASP A 16 -0.93 -3.78 -7.21
CA ASP A 16 -1.30 -5.06 -7.86
C ASP A 16 -2.43 -4.93 -8.90
N THR A 17 -3.29 -3.92 -8.79
CA THR A 17 -4.37 -3.66 -9.78
C THR A 17 -3.92 -2.84 -10.99
N GLY A 18 -2.64 -2.46 -11.06
CA GLY A 18 -2.09 -1.72 -12.19
C GLY A 18 -2.53 -0.26 -12.21
N PHE A 19 -2.49 0.42 -11.06
CA PHE A 19 -2.88 1.83 -10.93
C PHE A 19 -1.79 2.82 -11.40
N GLU A 20 -0.56 2.34 -11.62
CA GLU A 20 0.57 3.11 -12.15
C GLU A 20 0.26 3.89 -13.45
N PRO A 21 -0.39 3.30 -14.49
CA PRO A 21 -0.73 4.01 -15.71
C PRO A 21 -1.73 5.16 -15.48
N ASP A 22 -2.62 5.04 -14.49
CA ASP A 22 -3.63 6.05 -14.21
C ASP A 22 -3.03 7.24 -13.43
N ILE A 23 -2.03 6.99 -12.58
CA ILE A 23 -1.27 8.09 -11.95
C ILE A 23 -0.39 8.79 -12.99
N CYS A 24 0.24 8.07 -13.92
CA CYS A 24 1.00 8.68 -15.01
C CYS A 24 0.12 9.54 -15.94
N LYS A 25 -1.10 9.10 -16.26
CA LYS A 25 -2.07 9.93 -16.99
C LYS A 25 -2.43 11.22 -16.26
N LEU A 26 -2.35 11.23 -14.93
CA LEU A 26 -2.60 12.43 -14.14
C LEU A 26 -1.57 13.53 -14.48
N GLU A 27 -0.32 13.15 -14.80
CA GLU A 27 0.70 14.10 -15.24
C GLU A 27 0.38 14.68 -16.62
N ASP A 28 -0.13 13.85 -17.53
CA ASP A 28 -0.56 14.27 -18.86
C ASP A 28 -1.77 15.22 -18.86
N LEU A 29 -2.52 15.29 -17.76
CA LEU A 29 -3.65 16.21 -17.59
C LEU A 29 -3.22 17.65 -17.23
N GLY A 30 -1.93 17.97 -17.32
CA GLY A 30 -1.41 19.32 -17.14
C GLY A 30 -1.07 19.63 -15.68
N LEU A 31 -0.64 18.62 -14.92
CA LEU A 31 -0.04 18.88 -13.61
C LEU A 31 1.27 19.66 -13.79
N PRO A 32 1.53 20.68 -12.95
CA PRO A 32 2.83 21.34 -12.90
C PRO A 32 3.95 20.34 -12.63
N SER A 33 5.20 20.71 -12.94
CA SER A 33 6.37 19.90 -12.58
C SER A 33 6.35 19.56 -11.08
N LYS A 34 6.96 18.43 -10.68
CA LYS A 34 7.10 18.05 -9.27
C LYS A 34 7.78 19.15 -8.44
N ASP A 35 8.63 19.97 -9.06
CA ASP A 35 9.31 21.11 -8.43
C ASP A 35 8.38 22.31 -8.21
N ASP A 36 7.32 22.44 -9.01
CA ASP A 36 6.37 23.56 -8.96
C ASP A 36 5.11 23.23 -8.14
N ARG A 37 4.89 21.96 -7.79
CA ARG A 37 3.76 21.49 -6.97
C ARG A 37 4.21 20.93 -5.63
N CYS A 38 3.37 21.01 -4.61
CA CYS A 38 3.58 20.31 -3.35
C CYS A 38 2.87 18.95 -3.42
N THR A 39 3.62 17.85 -3.39
CA THR A 39 3.05 16.49 -3.40
C THR A 39 3.28 15.82 -2.05
N SER A 40 2.21 15.27 -1.46
CA SER A 40 2.30 14.43 -0.26
C SER A 40 1.89 13.00 -0.59
N MET A 41 2.68 12.03 -0.13
CA MET A 41 2.44 10.60 -0.35
C MET A 41 2.24 9.88 0.98
N PHE A 42 1.16 9.11 1.11
CA PHE A 42 0.88 8.29 2.28
C PHE A 42 0.91 6.82 1.91
N SER A 43 1.53 5.99 2.73
CA SER A 43 1.54 4.54 2.53
C SER A 43 1.63 3.78 3.85
N VAL A 44 0.94 2.64 3.91
CA VAL A 44 0.98 1.70 5.04
C VAL A 44 2.25 0.83 5.01
N THR A 45 2.81 0.59 3.83
CA THR A 45 4.01 -0.25 3.61
C THR A 45 4.96 0.43 2.64
N PHE A 46 6.27 0.20 2.72
CA PHE A 46 7.25 0.89 1.87
C PHE A 46 8.15 -0.04 1.03
N PRO A 47 7.58 -0.91 0.18
CA PRO A 47 8.34 -1.77 -0.73
C PRO A 47 9.02 -0.98 -1.86
N THR A 48 9.90 -1.62 -2.61
CA THR A 48 10.72 -1.01 -3.67
C THR A 48 9.90 -0.24 -4.71
N GLU A 49 8.73 -0.75 -5.07
CA GLU A 49 7.81 -0.16 -6.06
C GLU A 49 7.26 1.18 -5.55
N VAL A 50 6.88 1.26 -4.27
CA VAL A 50 6.45 2.51 -3.63
C VAL A 50 7.60 3.52 -3.53
N GLN A 51 8.84 3.04 -3.34
CA GLN A 51 10.03 3.90 -3.34
C GLN A 51 10.31 4.49 -4.74
N GLN A 52 10.06 3.72 -5.80
CA GLN A 52 10.19 4.21 -7.18
C GLN A 52 9.14 5.28 -7.47
N LEU A 53 7.89 5.07 -7.05
CA LEU A 53 6.83 6.07 -7.16
C LEU A 53 7.14 7.35 -6.38
N ALA A 54 7.67 7.22 -5.15
CA ALA A 54 8.10 8.38 -4.36
C ALA A 54 9.12 9.24 -5.12
N LYS A 55 10.12 8.61 -5.75
CA LYS A 55 11.15 9.33 -6.56
C LYS A 55 10.57 10.00 -7.79
N HIS A 56 9.54 9.40 -8.38
CA HIS A 56 8.88 9.94 -9.57
C HIS A 56 8.02 11.16 -9.23
N PHE A 57 7.18 11.05 -8.19
CA PHE A 57 6.15 12.05 -7.90
C PHE A 57 6.56 13.13 -6.88
N LEU A 58 7.54 12.84 -6.01
CA LEU A 58 8.02 13.80 -5.00
C LEU A 58 9.27 14.53 -5.50
N ARG A 59 9.48 15.73 -4.94
CA ARG A 59 10.72 16.51 -5.12
C ARG A 59 11.91 15.74 -4.58
N ASP A 60 13.09 16.05 -5.08
CA ASP A 60 14.32 15.37 -4.68
C ASP A 60 14.68 15.61 -3.19
N ASP A 61 14.14 16.67 -2.58
CA ASP A 61 14.33 17.06 -1.18
C ASP A 61 13.15 16.68 -0.25
N TYR A 62 12.34 15.69 -0.63
CA TYR A 62 11.19 15.26 0.18
C TYR A 62 11.57 14.77 1.58
N VAL A 63 10.70 15.04 2.55
CA VAL A 63 10.85 14.53 3.92
C VAL A 63 10.16 13.18 4.04
N PHE A 64 10.90 12.15 4.44
CA PHE A 64 10.35 10.84 4.77
C PHE A 64 10.02 10.76 6.26
N LEU A 65 8.74 10.56 6.59
CA LEU A 65 8.27 10.35 7.95
C LEU A 65 7.64 8.96 8.06
N ALA A 66 8.17 8.14 8.97
CA ALA A 66 7.60 6.86 9.35
C ALA A 66 7.05 6.95 10.77
N VAL A 67 5.81 6.48 10.97
CA VAL A 67 5.17 6.40 12.29
C VAL A 67 4.85 4.94 12.56
N GLY A 68 5.43 4.36 13.61
CA GLY A 68 5.28 2.94 13.98
C GLY A 68 6.34 2.01 13.37
N THR A 69 6.16 0.70 13.56
CA THR A 69 7.09 -0.33 13.04
C THR A 69 6.82 -0.57 11.56
N LEU A 70 7.76 -0.15 10.70
CA LEU A 70 7.71 -0.43 9.27
C LEU A 70 7.78 -1.94 9.03
N GLY A 71 6.73 -2.53 8.45
CA GLY A 71 6.72 -3.95 8.04
C GLY A 71 5.98 -4.93 8.96
N GLY A 72 5.36 -4.46 10.05
CA GLY A 72 4.76 -5.33 11.06
C GLY A 72 3.27 -5.64 10.88
N THR A 73 2.71 -5.84 9.68
CA THR A 73 1.31 -6.31 9.61
C THR A 73 1.17 -7.73 10.15
N ASN A 74 2.25 -8.51 10.17
CA ASN A 74 2.23 -9.92 10.56
C ASN A 74 2.76 -10.20 11.97
N GLU A 75 3.36 -9.22 12.65
CA GLU A 75 3.87 -9.44 14.02
C GLU A 75 2.73 -9.45 15.05
N ASP A 76 1.66 -8.69 14.81
CA ASP A 76 0.49 -8.63 15.68
C ASP A 76 -0.58 -9.71 15.35
N ILE A 77 -0.40 -10.46 14.25
CA ILE A 77 -1.33 -11.49 13.83
C ILE A 77 -0.80 -12.87 14.26
N THR A 78 -1.47 -13.48 15.23
CA THR A 78 -1.19 -14.89 15.57
C THR A 78 -1.67 -15.78 14.43
N GLN A 79 -0.72 -16.36 13.67
CA GLN A 79 -1.02 -17.32 12.59
C GLN A 79 -0.80 -18.76 13.07
N SER A 80 -1.83 -19.61 12.93
CA SER A 80 -1.74 -21.05 13.22
C SER A 80 -1.99 -21.86 11.95
N ILE A 81 -1.11 -22.81 11.66
CA ILE A 81 -1.26 -23.76 10.54
C ILE A 81 -1.70 -25.12 11.12
N GLU A 82 -2.78 -25.68 10.59
CA GLU A 82 -3.27 -27.01 10.97
C GLU A 82 -3.36 -27.91 9.72
N GLU A 83 -2.84 -29.13 9.85
CA GLU A 83 -2.95 -30.15 8.82
C GLU A 83 -4.34 -30.80 8.89
N VAL A 84 -5.10 -30.72 7.79
CA VAL A 84 -6.46 -31.24 7.72
C VAL A 84 -6.57 -32.28 6.61
N PRO A 85 -7.02 -33.51 6.92
CA PRO A 85 -7.28 -34.53 5.92
C PRO A 85 -8.26 -34.07 4.83
N LEU A 86 -8.09 -34.60 3.62
CA LEU A 86 -8.93 -34.26 2.47
C LEU A 86 -10.41 -34.53 2.80
N GLY A 87 -11.28 -33.55 2.57
CA GLY A 87 -12.71 -33.64 2.86
C GLY A 87 -13.14 -33.20 4.28
N GLN A 88 -12.20 -33.02 5.21
CA GLN A 88 -12.54 -32.63 6.60
C GLN A 88 -12.48 -31.12 6.87
N LYS A 89 -12.04 -30.31 5.89
CA LYS A 89 -11.93 -28.85 6.02
C LYS A 89 -13.21 -28.17 6.54
N LYS A 90 -14.38 -28.61 6.07
CA LYS A 90 -15.67 -28.04 6.50
C LYS A 90 -15.94 -28.28 8.00
N ILE A 91 -15.61 -29.47 8.49
CA ILE A 91 -15.82 -29.86 9.89
C ILE A 91 -14.85 -29.09 10.78
N VAL A 92 -13.57 -29.06 10.41
CA VAL A 92 -12.54 -28.29 11.14
C VAL A 92 -12.92 -26.81 11.19
N PHE A 93 -13.31 -26.21 10.06
CA PHE A 93 -13.77 -24.82 10.02
C PHE A 93 -14.97 -24.56 10.94
N PHE A 94 -15.98 -25.44 10.91
CA PHE A 94 -17.14 -25.31 11.79
C PHE A 94 -16.76 -25.37 13.28
N ASN A 95 -15.81 -26.24 13.65
CA ASN A 95 -15.30 -26.32 15.02
C ASN A 95 -14.55 -25.05 15.45
N TYR A 96 -13.81 -24.40 14.56
CA TYR A 96 -13.18 -23.11 14.83
C TYR A 96 -14.20 -21.99 15.04
N SER A 97 -15.23 -21.94 14.19
CA SER A 97 -16.27 -20.90 14.28
C SER A 97 -17.08 -20.95 15.58
N ASN A 98 -17.11 -22.09 16.28
CA ASN A 98 -17.81 -22.25 17.56
C ASN A 98 -16.89 -22.04 18.79
N LYS A 99 -15.61 -21.73 18.59
CA LYS A 99 -14.62 -21.47 19.66
C LYS A 99 -14.40 -19.97 19.93
N ILE A 100 -14.95 -19.10 19.09
CA ILE A 100 -14.94 -17.64 19.21
C ILE A 100 -16.30 -17.23 19.77
#